data_AF-J3MIR9-F1
#
_entry.id   AF-J3MIR9-F1
#
_cell.length_a   1.000
_cell.length_b   1.000
_cell.length_c   1.000
_cell.angle_alpha   90.00
_cell.angle_beta   90.00
_cell.angle_gamma   90.00
#
_symmetry.space_group_name_H-M   'P 1'
#
loop_
_entity.id
_entity.type
_entity.pdbx_description
1 polymer ?
#
loop_
_entity_poly.entity_id
_entity_poly.type
_entity_poly.pdbx_seq_one_letter_code
_entity_poly.pdbx_strand_id
1 'polypeptide(L)'
;MAPEAPAPAAAERVVVDECRGVLFVYSDGAVERKAGPGFATPFVPTLVVVGGRDLLRDRAVDYAARLRAMGKPVEALEFEGQQHGFFTIDPWSTASGDLMRAVKRFVDTDGGLRLG
;
A
#
# COMPACT_ATOMS: atom_id res chain seq x y z
N MET A 1 -11.93 60.50 -19.31
CA MET A 1 -11.74 59.05 -19.38
C MET A 1 -10.56 58.72 -18.47
N ALA A 2 -10.82 58.27 -17.25
CA ALA A 2 -9.74 57.90 -16.33
C ALA A 2 -9.11 56.58 -16.81
N PRO A 3 -7.78 56.39 -16.64
CA PRO A 3 -7.15 55.13 -17.01
C PRO A 3 -7.67 54.02 -16.09
N GLU A 4 -7.96 52.87 -16.68
CA GLU A 4 -8.34 51.66 -15.96
C GLU A 4 -7.16 51.22 -15.08
N ALA A 5 -7.42 50.97 -13.80
CA ALA A 5 -6.41 50.53 -12.86
C ALA A 5 -5.90 49.13 -13.30
N PRO A 6 -4.59 48.86 -13.21
CA PRO A 6 -4.06 47.55 -13.56
C PRO A 6 -4.76 46.50 -12.69
N ALA A 7 -5.20 45.41 -13.32
CA ALA A 7 -5.82 44.29 -12.62
C ALA A 7 -4.92 43.87 -11.45
N PRO A 8 -5.47 43.63 -10.25
CA PRO A 8 -4.66 43.26 -9.10
C PRO A 8 -3.86 42.01 -9.46
N ALA A 9 -2.53 42.08 -9.26
CA ALA A 9 -1.67 40.91 -9.39
C ALA A 9 -2.28 39.80 -8.51
N ALA A 10 -2.52 38.63 -9.10
CA ALA A 10 -3.05 37.48 -8.38
C ALA A 10 -2.17 37.27 -7.15
N ALA A 11 -2.76 37.43 -5.95
CA ALA A 11 -2.04 37.27 -4.70
C ALA A 11 -1.37 35.88 -4.70
N GLU A 12 -0.08 35.84 -4.42
CA GLU A 12 0.67 34.59 -4.36
C GLU A 12 0.00 33.66 -3.33
N ARG A 13 -0.41 32.48 -3.78
CA ARG A 13 -1.07 31.50 -2.91
C ARG A 13 -0.05 30.86 -1.98
N VAL A 14 -0.20 31.11 -0.68
CA VAL A 14 0.68 30.54 0.34
C VAL A 14 0.10 29.21 0.81
N VAL A 15 0.93 28.16 0.86
CA VAL A 15 0.56 26.87 1.46
C VAL A 15 0.56 27.05 2.98
N VAL A 16 -0.58 26.78 3.63
CA VAL A 16 -0.76 26.86 5.08
C VAL A 16 -0.72 25.48 5.75
N ASP A 17 -0.98 24.41 5.00
CA ASP A 17 -0.79 23.02 5.44
C ASP A 17 -0.38 22.13 4.25
N GLU A 18 0.54 21.22 4.50
CA GLU A 18 1.09 20.26 3.53
C GLU A 18 1.15 18.88 4.19
N CYS A 19 0.34 17.96 3.69
CA CYS A 19 0.31 16.59 4.19
C CYS A 19 0.96 15.63 3.18
N ARG A 20 2.19 15.20 3.50
CA ARG A 20 2.90 14.07 2.86
C ARG A 20 3.11 14.22 1.35
N GLY A 21 3.12 15.44 0.84
CA GLY A 21 3.14 15.83 -0.56
C GLY A 21 1.89 15.42 -1.34
N VAL A 22 0.83 14.99 -0.64
CA VAL A 22 -0.43 14.55 -1.24
C VAL A 22 -1.47 15.67 -1.19
N LEU A 23 -1.57 16.38 -0.08
CA LEU A 23 -2.61 17.39 0.14
C LEU A 23 -1.96 18.72 0.47
N PHE A 24 -2.36 19.76 -0.25
CA PHE A 24 -1.90 21.13 -0.06
C PHE A 24 -3.12 22.00 0.24
N VAL A 25 -3.12 22.68 1.38
CA VAL A 25 -4.15 23.64 1.78
C VAL A 25 -3.55 25.03 1.64
N TYR A 26 -4.25 25.93 0.95
CA TYR A 26 -3.78 27.28 0.66
C TYR A 26 -4.48 28.32 1.53
N SER A 27 -3.84 29.49 1.68
CA SER A 27 -4.34 30.61 2.48
C SER A 27 -5.66 31.20 1.99
N ASP A 28 -6.04 30.97 0.73
CA ASP A 28 -7.33 31.37 0.15
C ASP A 28 -8.43 30.31 0.34
N GLY A 29 -8.14 29.25 1.08
CA GLY A 29 -9.06 28.13 1.34
C GLY A 29 -9.10 27.08 0.23
N ALA A 30 -8.33 27.25 -0.85
CA ALA A 30 -8.20 26.21 -1.88
C ALA A 30 -7.49 24.97 -1.31
N VAL A 31 -7.83 23.80 -1.87
CA VAL A 31 -7.21 22.52 -1.53
C VAL A 31 -6.81 21.79 -2.81
N GLU A 32 -5.55 21.40 -2.93
CA GLU A 32 -5.05 20.59 -4.04
C GLU A 32 -4.65 19.20 -3.55
N ARG A 33 -5.05 18.16 -4.29
CA ARG A 33 -4.65 16.77 -4.03
C ARG A 33 -3.79 16.23 -5.18
N LYS A 34 -2.54 15.90 -4.90
CA LYS A 34 -1.64 15.18 -5.81
C LYS A 34 -1.96 13.67 -5.83
N ALA A 35 -1.61 13.01 -6.92
CA ALA A 35 -1.90 11.59 -7.15
C ALA A 35 -1.15 10.65 -6.21
N GLY A 36 0.02 11.07 -5.72
CA GLY A 36 0.87 10.31 -4.82
C GLY A 36 1.63 11.22 -3.87
N PRO A 37 2.30 10.63 -2.86
CA PRO A 37 3.09 11.39 -1.91
C PRO A 37 4.30 12.04 -2.58
N GLY A 38 4.80 13.12 -1.96
CA GLY A 38 6.01 13.83 -2.39
C GLY A 38 7.31 13.09 -2.08
N PHE A 39 7.24 11.82 -1.69
CA PHE A 39 8.36 10.98 -1.33
C PHE A 39 8.22 9.59 -1.94
N ALA A 40 9.34 8.90 -2.15
CA ALA A 40 9.34 7.53 -2.63
C ALA A 40 8.71 6.59 -1.58
N THR A 41 7.76 5.78 -2.01
CA THR A 41 7.18 4.69 -1.20
C THR A 41 7.70 3.36 -1.71
N PRO A 42 8.95 2.98 -1.42
CA PRO A 42 9.49 1.69 -1.85
C PRO A 42 8.65 0.59 -1.22
N PHE A 43 8.14 -0.31 -2.06
CA PHE A 43 7.39 -1.47 -1.61
C PHE A 43 8.32 -2.67 -1.63
N VAL A 44 8.61 -3.22 -0.46
CA VAL A 44 9.36 -4.47 -0.34
C VAL A 44 8.54 -5.63 -0.91
N PRO A 45 9.20 -6.71 -1.38
CA PRO A 45 8.52 -7.97 -1.68
C PRO A 45 7.47 -8.29 -0.61
N THR A 46 6.27 -8.70 -1.03
CA THR A 46 5.16 -9.00 -0.13
C THR A 46 4.62 -10.40 -0.39
N LEU A 47 4.54 -11.22 0.65
CA LEU A 47 3.80 -12.49 0.65
C LEU A 47 2.41 -12.26 1.23
N VAL A 48 1.37 -12.59 0.46
CA VAL A 48 -0.03 -12.57 0.90
C VAL A 48 -0.53 -13.99 1.08
N VAL A 49 -0.94 -14.34 2.29
CA VAL A 49 -1.44 -15.68 2.65
C VAL A 49 -2.95 -15.64 2.75
N VAL A 50 -3.62 -16.59 2.11
CA VAL A 50 -5.08 -16.67 2.00
C VAL A 50 -5.57 -18.01 2.53
N GLY A 51 -6.50 -18.00 3.49
CA GLY A 51 -7.25 -19.22 3.85
C GLY A 51 -8.45 -19.41 2.92
N GLY A 52 -8.59 -20.58 2.31
CA GLY A 52 -9.66 -20.84 1.34
C GLY A 52 -11.09 -20.79 1.92
N ARG A 53 -11.24 -20.90 3.26
CA ARG A 53 -12.51 -20.75 3.99
C ARG A 53 -12.50 -19.52 4.91
N ASP A 54 -11.54 -18.63 4.74
CA ASP A 54 -11.48 -17.38 5.50
C ASP A 54 -12.56 -16.40 5.00
N LEU A 55 -13.29 -15.77 5.91
CA LEU A 55 -14.24 -14.69 5.59
C LEU A 55 -13.58 -13.50 4.89
N LEU A 56 -12.27 -13.33 5.07
CA LEU A 56 -11.47 -12.28 4.44
C LEU A 56 -10.80 -12.73 3.14
N ARG A 57 -11.05 -13.95 2.66
CA ARG A 57 -10.43 -14.53 1.46
C ARG A 57 -10.44 -13.57 0.27
N ASP A 58 -11.63 -13.12 -0.13
CA ASP A 58 -11.77 -12.29 -1.33
C ASP A 58 -11.07 -10.93 -1.18
N ARG A 59 -11.02 -10.39 0.05
CA ARG A 59 -10.25 -9.16 0.33
C ARG A 59 -8.76 -9.38 0.19
N ALA A 60 -8.24 -10.51 0.67
CA ALA A 60 -6.82 -10.84 0.53
C ALA A 60 -6.43 -11.07 -0.93
N VAL A 61 -7.29 -11.72 -1.71
CA VAL A 61 -7.11 -11.92 -3.16
C VAL A 61 -7.14 -10.60 -3.91
N ASP A 62 -8.14 -9.73 -3.67
CA ASP A 62 -8.21 -8.39 -4.27
C ASP A 62 -7.00 -7.52 -3.91
N TYR A 63 -6.56 -7.57 -2.65
CA TYR A 63 -5.37 -6.86 -2.20
C TYR A 63 -4.12 -7.28 -2.98
N ALA A 64 -3.87 -8.59 -3.09
CA ALA A 64 -2.75 -9.11 -3.87
C ALA A 64 -2.83 -8.71 -5.35
N ALA A 65 -4.02 -8.76 -5.96
CA ALA A 65 -4.24 -8.37 -7.34
C ALA A 65 -3.93 -6.87 -7.57
N ARG A 66 -4.40 -6.00 -6.68
CA ARG A 66 -4.13 -4.55 -6.75
C ARG A 66 -2.65 -4.22 -6.58
N LEU A 67 -1.96 -4.89 -5.66
CA LEU A 67 -0.52 -4.70 -5.51
C LEU A 67 0.24 -5.10 -6.78
N ARG A 68 -0.13 -6.23 -7.41
CA ARG A 68 0.44 -6.66 -8.69
C ARG A 68 0.15 -5.68 -9.82
N ALA A 69 -1.07 -5.15 -9.90
CA ALA A 69 -1.44 -4.15 -10.90
C ALA A 69 -0.63 -2.86 -10.76
N MET A 70 -0.17 -2.54 -9.54
CA MET A 70 0.76 -1.43 -9.28
C MET A 70 2.23 -1.79 -9.56
N GLY A 71 2.53 -2.95 -10.16
CA GLY A 71 3.89 -3.39 -10.48
C GLY A 71 4.71 -3.84 -9.27
N LYS A 72 4.07 -4.12 -8.12
CA LYS A 72 4.78 -4.51 -6.89
C LYS A 72 5.10 -6.00 -6.87
N PRO A 73 6.26 -6.40 -6.32
CA PRO A 73 6.64 -7.81 -6.18
C PRO A 73 5.77 -8.50 -5.13
N VAL A 74 4.77 -9.28 -5.58
CA VAL A 74 3.81 -9.95 -4.70
C VAL A 74 3.63 -11.43 -5.01
N GLU A 75 3.93 -12.26 -4.02
CA GLU A 75 3.56 -13.68 -3.96
C GLU A 75 2.21 -13.81 -3.23
N ALA A 76 1.29 -14.63 -3.76
CA ALA A 76 0.03 -14.92 -3.08
C ALA A 76 -0.11 -16.44 -2.97
N LEU A 77 -0.37 -16.92 -1.76
CA LEU A 77 -0.45 -18.34 -1.45
C LEU A 77 -1.80 -18.63 -0.79
N GLU A 78 -2.62 -19.42 -1.47
CA GLU A 78 -3.92 -19.87 -0.94
C GLU A 78 -3.80 -21.27 -0.35
N PHE A 79 -4.29 -21.43 0.87
CA PHE A 79 -4.39 -22.70 1.57
C PHE A 79 -5.85 -23.14 1.53
N GLU A 80 -6.16 -24.04 0.59
CA GLU A 80 -7.50 -24.56 0.39
C GLU A 80 -8.06 -25.17 1.70
N GLY A 81 -9.34 -24.94 1.94
CA GLY A 81 -10.04 -25.48 3.12
C GLY A 81 -9.68 -24.81 4.46
N GLN A 82 -8.64 -23.97 4.52
CA GLN A 82 -8.19 -23.36 5.77
C GLN A 82 -9.02 -22.14 6.17
N GLN A 83 -9.32 -22.04 7.46
CA GLN A 83 -10.05 -20.93 8.07
C GLN A 83 -9.14 -19.76 8.46
N HIS A 84 -9.75 -18.67 8.91
CA HIS A 84 -9.01 -17.53 9.45
C HIS A 84 -8.10 -17.96 10.61
N GLY A 85 -6.82 -17.58 10.55
CA GLY A 85 -5.86 -17.87 11.60
C GLY A 85 -5.57 -19.36 11.83
N PHE A 86 -5.79 -20.23 10.83
CA PHE A 86 -5.59 -21.69 10.98
C PHE A 86 -4.25 -22.08 11.61
N PHE A 87 -3.18 -21.33 11.32
CA PHE A 87 -1.83 -21.56 11.85
C PHE A 87 -1.66 -21.26 13.34
N THR A 88 -2.54 -20.45 13.93
CA THR A 88 -2.57 -20.20 15.38
C THR A 88 -3.46 -21.22 16.09
N ILE A 89 -4.52 -21.68 15.42
CA ILE A 89 -5.51 -22.59 15.99
C ILE A 89 -4.99 -24.03 16.02
N ASP A 90 -4.34 -24.48 14.94
CA ASP A 90 -3.73 -25.81 14.84
C ASP A 90 -2.29 -25.72 14.31
N PRO A 91 -1.32 -25.29 15.14
CA PRO A 91 0.04 -24.98 14.69
C PRO A 91 0.85 -26.22 14.28
N TRP A 92 0.40 -27.43 14.62
CA TRP A 92 1.07 -28.68 14.23
C TRP A 92 0.43 -29.36 13.00
N SER A 93 -0.60 -28.76 12.40
CA SER A 93 -1.17 -29.27 11.15
C SER A 93 -0.18 -29.20 9.99
N THR A 94 -0.42 -30.03 8.97
CA THR A 94 0.35 -29.98 7.71
C THR A 94 0.31 -28.59 7.08
N ALA A 95 -0.87 -27.95 7.03
CA ALA A 95 -1.04 -26.62 6.45
C ALA A 95 -0.24 -25.56 7.20
N SER A 96 -0.21 -25.62 8.53
CA SER A 96 0.57 -24.71 9.37
C SER A 96 2.08 -24.89 9.13
N GLY A 97 2.53 -26.14 9.05
CA GLY A 97 3.91 -26.45 8.69
C GLY A 97 4.30 -25.97 7.28
N ASP A 98 3.40 -26.13 6.31
CA ASP A 98 3.59 -25.63 4.94
C ASP A 98 3.68 -24.10 4.90
N LEU A 99 2.82 -23.42 5.65
CA LEU A 99 2.87 -21.97 5.81
C LEU A 99 4.21 -21.51 6.40
N MET A 100 4.68 -22.12 7.48
CA MET A 100 5.96 -21.74 8.10
C MET A 100 7.15 -21.96 7.14
N ARG A 101 7.12 -23.04 6.34
CA ARG A 101 8.11 -23.27 5.28
C ARG A 101 8.05 -22.19 4.19
N ALA A 102 6.85 -21.80 3.76
CA ALA A 102 6.66 -20.74 2.77
C ALA A 102 7.18 -19.38 3.28
N VAL A 103 6.84 -19.01 4.52
CA VAL A 103 7.34 -17.79 5.16
C VAL A 103 8.87 -17.82 5.27
N LYS A 104 9.46 -18.92 5.72
CA LYS A 104 10.91 -19.06 5.80
C LYS A 104 11.56 -18.89 4.42
N ARG A 105 11.06 -19.58 3.39
CA ARG A 105 11.56 -19.44 2.01
C ARG A 105 11.52 -17.99 1.55
N PHE A 106 10.38 -17.33 1.75
CA PHE A 106 10.16 -15.96 1.34
C PHE A 106 11.15 -15.00 2.01
N VAL A 107 11.37 -15.16 3.32
CA VAL A 107 12.35 -14.36 4.06
C VAL A 107 13.78 -14.63 3.59
N ASP A 108 14.15 -15.89 3.36
CA ASP A 108 15.51 -16.25 2.92
C ASP A 108 15.82 -15.80 1.47
N THR A 109 14.81 -15.78 0.60
CA THR A 109 14.96 -15.52 -0.85
C THR A 109 14.75 -14.05 -1.20
N ASP A 110 13.70 -13.44 -0.62
CA ASP A 110 13.24 -12.08 -0.95
C ASP A 110 13.42 -11.09 0.20
N GLY A 111 13.47 -11.58 1.45
CA GLY A 111 13.71 -10.80 2.66
C GLY A 111 15.18 -10.57 3.00
N GLY A 112 16.09 -11.27 2.30
CA GLY A 112 17.51 -10.94 2.28
C GLY A 112 17.70 -9.64 1.51
N LEU A 113 17.57 -8.51 2.22
CA LEU A 113 18.08 -7.21 1.81
C LEU A 113 19.39 -7.39 1.04
N ARG A 114 19.36 -7.37 -0.29
CA ARG A 114 20.52 -7.01 -1.09
C ARG A 114 20.71 -5.52 -0.84
N LEU A 115 21.37 -5.21 0.27
CA LEU A 115 22.05 -3.94 0.49
C LEU A 115 23.17 -3.89 -0.55
N GLY A 116 22.82 -3.45 -1.74
CA GLY A 116 23.75 -2.97 -2.77
C GLY A 116 23.61 -1.47 -2.87
#